data_AF-A0AAI8MMI9-F1
#
_entry.id   AF-A0AAI8MMI9-F1
#
_cell.length_a   1.000
_cell.length_b   1.000
_cell.length_c   1.000
_cell.angle_alpha   90.00
_cell.angle_beta   90.00
_cell.angle_gamma   90.00
#
_symmetry.space_group_name_H-M   'P 1'
#
loop_
_entity.id
_entity.type
_entity.pdbx_description
1 polymer ?
#
loop_
_entity_poly.entity_id
_entity_poly.type
_entity_poly.pdbx_seq_one_letter_code
_entity_poly.pdbx_strand_id
1 'polypeptide(L)'
;MKNTLAFEIFLSTLRATNRDLGFFVDWQKCLANKDKLSISLNHLNLLLGVPKDSLQDKITLLFNEYAKAFDVLPLILAIRNEKELVLDSNGNETPINAYLQSPKGI
;
A
#
# COMPACT_ATOMS: atom_id res chain seq x y z
N MET A 1 -8.64 -26.35 -42.18
CA MET A 1 -7.29 -26.06 -42.70
C MET A 1 -6.31 -27.00 -42.00
N LYS A 2 -5.58 -27.86 -42.72
CA LYS A 2 -4.52 -28.66 -42.09
C LYS A 2 -3.31 -27.76 -41.89
N ASN A 3 -2.82 -27.64 -40.65
CA ASN A 3 -1.60 -26.91 -40.36
C ASN A 3 -0.43 -27.63 -41.05
N THR A 4 0.26 -26.94 -41.96
CA THR A 4 1.40 -27.47 -42.72
C THR A 4 2.73 -27.26 -42.01
N LEU A 5 2.76 -26.56 -40.87
CA LEU A 5 3.97 -26.36 -40.10
C LEU A 5 4.40 -27.66 -39.42
N ALA A 6 5.68 -28.02 -39.56
CA ALA A 6 6.28 -29.10 -38.80
C ALA A 6 6.22 -28.79 -37.29
N PHE A 7 5.96 -29.81 -36.47
CA PHE A 7 5.73 -29.67 -35.03
C PHE A 7 6.87 -28.94 -34.30
N GLU A 8 8.12 -29.27 -34.61
CA GLU A 8 9.30 -28.61 -34.01
C GLU A 8 9.39 -27.12 -34.37
N ILE A 9 9.04 -26.77 -35.61
CA ILE A 9 9.00 -25.36 -36.03
C ILE A 9 7.89 -24.65 -35.26
N PHE A 10 6.71 -25.26 -35.11
CA PHE A 10 5.61 -24.69 -34.33
C PHE A 10 6.03 -24.42 -32.88
N LEU A 11 6.65 -25.40 -32.21
CA LEU A 11 7.16 -25.23 -30.85
C LEU A 11 8.17 -24.08 -30.75
N SER A 12 9.06 -23.94 -31.74
CA SER A 12 10.05 -22.84 -31.75
C SER A 12 9.44 -21.44 -31.87
N THR A 13 8.21 -21.33 -32.39
CA THR A 13 7.51 -20.03 -32.52
C THR A 13 6.81 -19.58 -31.24
N LEU A 14 6.71 -20.45 -30.24
CA LEU A 14 6.03 -20.11 -28.99
C LEU A 14 6.83 -19.05 -28.23
N ARG A 15 6.17 -17.95 -27.88
CA ARG A 15 6.76 -16.97 -26.96
C ARG A 15 6.80 -17.57 -25.57
N ALA A 16 7.91 -17.33 -24.85
CA ALA A 16 8.07 -17.76 -23.47
C ALA A 16 7.00 -17.15 -22.52
N THR A 17 6.43 -15.99 -22.89
CA THR A 17 5.38 -15.33 -22.12
C THR A 17 4.51 -14.46 -23.02
N ASN A 18 3.24 -14.33 -22.67
CA ASN A 18 2.28 -13.35 -23.19
C ASN A 18 1.93 -12.26 -22.16
N ARG A 19 2.62 -12.23 -21.01
CA ARG A 19 2.36 -11.30 -19.91
C ARG A 19 3.01 -9.95 -20.21
N ASP A 20 2.23 -8.88 -20.18
CA ASP A 20 2.70 -7.50 -20.23
C ASP A 20 2.81 -6.92 -18.81
N LEU A 21 3.12 -5.63 -18.67
CA LEU A 21 3.17 -4.99 -17.35
C LEU A 21 1.79 -4.90 -16.67
N GLY A 22 0.71 -4.90 -17.44
CA GLY A 22 -0.66 -4.93 -16.93
C GLY A 22 -1.01 -6.26 -16.24
N PHE A 23 -0.32 -7.34 -16.59
CA PHE A 23 -0.42 -8.61 -15.87
C PHE A 23 -0.01 -8.49 -14.39
N PHE A 24 0.97 -7.64 -14.08
CA PHE A 24 1.54 -7.52 -12.74
C PHE A 24 0.88 -6.41 -11.89
N VAL A 25 0.31 -5.41 -12.55
CA VAL A 25 -0.22 -4.21 -11.88
C VAL A 25 -1.55 -3.79 -12.51
N ASP A 26 -2.55 -3.63 -11.66
CA ASP A 26 -3.81 -2.96 -12.04
C ASP A 26 -3.59 -1.45 -12.09
N TRP A 27 -3.15 -0.96 -13.25
CA TRP A 27 -2.89 0.45 -13.49
C TRP A 27 -4.15 1.32 -13.36
N GLN A 28 -5.33 0.78 -13.69
CA GLN A 28 -6.59 1.52 -13.57
C GLN A 28 -6.89 1.80 -12.10
N LYS A 29 -6.71 0.80 -11.22
CA LYS A 29 -6.80 0.98 -9.77
C LYS A 29 -5.80 2.02 -9.25
N CYS A 30 -4.55 1.98 -9.72
CA CYS A 30 -3.54 2.96 -9.32
C CYS A 30 -3.93 4.39 -9.71
N LEU A 31 -4.32 4.60 -10.97
CA LEU A 31 -4.70 5.91 -11.51
C LEU A 31 -5.96 6.45 -10.81
N ALA A 32 -6.97 5.61 -10.57
CA ALA A 32 -8.20 6.00 -9.89
C ALA A 32 -7.97 6.46 -8.43
N ASN A 33 -6.94 5.94 -7.76
CA ASN A 33 -6.64 6.31 -6.36
C ASN A 33 -5.53 7.36 -6.23
N LYS A 34 -4.80 7.67 -7.30
CA LYS A 34 -3.62 8.54 -7.29
C LYS A 34 -3.87 9.88 -6.59
N ASP A 35 -4.94 10.57 -6.97
CA ASP A 35 -5.20 11.92 -6.46
C ASP A 35 -5.63 11.89 -4.99
N LYS A 36 -6.46 10.91 -4.60
CA LYS A 36 -6.86 10.70 -3.20
C LYS A 36 -5.63 10.44 -2.31
N LEU A 37 -4.71 9.57 -2.76
CA LEU A 37 -3.47 9.29 -2.05
C LEU A 37 -2.57 10.51 -1.98
N SER A 38 -2.48 11.29 -3.07
CA SER A 38 -1.69 12.51 -3.12
C SER A 38 -2.17 13.55 -2.10
N ILE A 39 -3.49 13.70 -1.94
CA ILE A 39 -4.07 14.60 -0.92
C ILE A 39 -3.66 14.14 0.49
N SER A 40 -3.82 12.86 0.82
CA SER A 40 -3.43 12.33 2.13
C SER A 40 -1.91 12.50 2.39
N LEU A 41 -1.07 12.20 1.40
CA LEU A 41 0.37 12.38 1.49
C LEU A 41 0.77 13.85 1.70
N ASN A 42 0.11 14.78 1.02
CA ASN A 42 0.36 16.22 1.20
C ASN A 42 0.03 16.70 2.63
N HIS A 43 -0.98 16.12 3.28
CA HIS A 43 -1.28 16.40 4.68
C HIS A 43 -0.22 15.79 5.61
N LEU A 44 0.22 14.55 5.34
CA LEU A 44 1.29 13.90 6.10
C LEU A 44 2.64 14.65 5.99
N ASN A 45 2.86 15.44 4.94
CA ASN A 45 4.06 16.29 4.85
C ASN A 45 4.19 17.27 6.03
N LEU A 46 3.12 17.60 6.75
CA LEU A 46 3.18 18.38 7.99
C LEU A 46 4.07 17.72 9.05
N LEU A 47 4.19 16.39 9.04
CA LEU A 47 4.98 15.62 9.99
C LEU A 47 6.47 15.56 9.61
N LEU A 48 6.84 15.95 8.39
CA LEU A 48 8.22 15.92 7.94
C LEU A 48 9.06 16.98 8.66
N GLY A 49 10.22 16.58 9.17
CA GLY A 49 11.14 17.47 9.89
C GLY A 49 10.71 17.84 11.31
N VAL A 50 9.61 17.28 11.81
CA VAL A 50 9.16 17.46 13.20
C VAL A 50 10.11 16.72 14.15
N PRO A 51 10.68 17.38 15.18
CA PRO A 51 11.49 16.72 16.20
C PRO A 51 10.72 15.64 16.94
N LYS A 52 11.39 14.54 17.30
CA LYS A 52 10.78 13.36 17.94
C LYS A 52 9.94 13.70 19.17
N ASP A 53 10.42 14.62 20.01
CA ASP A 53 9.74 15.01 21.27
C ASP A 53 8.40 15.74 21.02
N SER A 54 8.20 16.29 19.82
CA SER A 54 6.98 17.02 19.41
C SER A 54 6.15 16.28 18.35
N LEU A 55 6.63 15.12 17.89
CA LEU A 55 6.00 14.37 16.80
C LEU A 55 4.61 13.89 17.19
N GLN A 56 4.45 13.38 18.42
CA GLN A 56 3.17 12.89 18.93
C GLN A 56 2.10 13.99 18.97
N ASP A 57 2.49 15.21 19.35
CA ASP A 57 1.58 16.36 19.39
C ASP A 57 1.14 16.76 17.98
N LYS A 58 2.07 16.74 17.01
CA LYS A 58 1.76 17.02 15.60
C LYS A 58 0.91 15.94 14.96
N ILE A 59 1.14 14.67 15.27
CA ILE A 59 0.28 13.55 14.85
C ILE A 59 -1.12 13.75 15.41
N THR A 60 -1.24 14.03 16.70
CA THR A 60 -2.54 14.25 17.37
C THR A 60 -3.29 15.42 16.75
N LEU A 61 -2.60 16.54 16.51
CA LEU A 61 -3.16 17.70 15.81
C LEU A 61 -3.67 17.32 14.42
N LEU A 62 -2.83 16.68 13.60
CA LEU A 62 -3.19 16.32 12.23
C LEU A 62 -4.33 15.29 12.20
N PHE A 63 -4.36 14.36 13.14
CA PHE A 63 -5.40 13.35 13.23
C PHE A 63 -6.75 13.97 13.56
N ASN A 64 -6.78 14.95 14.48
CA ASN A 64 -8.01 15.66 14.83
C ASN A 64 -8.53 16.53 13.67
N GLU A 65 -7.63 17.17 12.92
CA GLU A 65 -8.00 18.02 11.78
C GLU A 65 -8.37 17.21 10.53
N TYR A 66 -7.61 16.16 10.22
CA TYR A 66 -7.77 15.36 9.01
C TYR A 66 -7.28 13.92 9.19
N ALA A 67 -8.00 13.12 9.99
CA ALA A 67 -7.71 11.70 10.22
C ALA A 67 -7.51 10.88 8.93
N LYS A 68 -8.22 11.24 7.84
CA LYS A 68 -8.08 10.60 6.51
C LYS A 68 -6.67 10.71 5.91
N ALA A 69 -5.80 11.59 6.42
CA ALA A 69 -4.38 11.59 6.06
C ALA A 69 -3.73 10.23 6.34
N PHE A 70 -4.14 9.55 7.40
CA PHE A 70 -3.51 8.33 7.89
C PHE A 70 -4.03 7.05 7.22
N ASP A 71 -5.12 7.13 6.43
CA ASP A 71 -5.64 6.02 5.63
C ASP A 71 -4.63 5.46 4.61
N VAL A 72 -3.57 6.23 4.29
CA VAL A 72 -2.48 5.80 3.40
C VAL A 72 -1.40 4.98 4.11
N LEU A 73 -1.38 4.97 5.45
CA LEU A 73 -0.36 4.24 6.22
C LEU A 73 -0.30 2.75 5.90
N PRO A 74 -1.41 2.00 5.76
CA PRO A 74 -1.35 0.59 5.37
C PRO A 74 -0.61 0.37 4.05
N LEU A 75 -0.79 1.29 3.09
CA LEU A 75 -0.13 1.23 1.79
C LEU A 75 1.38 1.50 1.92
N ILE A 76 1.78 2.52 2.69
CA ILE A 76 3.20 2.90 2.91
C ILE A 76 3.94 1.80 3.67
N LEU A 77 3.29 1.23 4.69
CA LEU A 77 3.83 0.14 5.53
C LEU A 77 3.72 -1.24 4.86
N ALA A 78 3.17 -1.31 3.64
CA ALA A 78 2.97 -2.53 2.87
C ALA A 78 2.18 -3.63 3.63
N ILE A 79 1.19 -3.22 4.44
CA ILE A 79 0.30 -4.14 5.16
C ILE A 79 -0.53 -4.92 4.14
N ARG A 80 -0.44 -6.25 4.18
CA ARG A 80 -1.20 -7.14 3.29
C ARG A 80 -2.53 -7.58 3.89
N ASN A 81 -2.56 -7.78 5.20
CA ASN A 81 -3.73 -8.19 5.95
C ASN A 81 -3.88 -7.30 7.19
N GLU A 82 -4.90 -6.45 7.21
CA GLU A 82 -5.20 -5.55 8.33
C GLU A 82 -5.51 -6.28 9.64
N LYS A 83 -5.88 -7.55 9.57
CA LYS A 83 -6.19 -8.40 10.73
C LYS A 83 -5.00 -9.28 11.14
N GLU A 84 -3.83 -9.09 10.54
CA GLU A 84 -2.62 -9.79 10.95
C GLU A 84 -2.31 -9.46 12.41
N LEU A 85 -2.17 -10.49 13.23
CA LEU A 85 -1.88 -10.36 14.65
C LEU A 85 -0.39 -10.06 14.86
N VAL A 86 -0.11 -9.03 15.64
CA VAL A 86 1.23 -8.64 16.07
C VAL A 86 1.28 -8.59 17.59
N LEU A 87 2.48 -8.63 18.16
CA LEU A 87 2.67 -8.47 19.59
C LEU A 87 2.83 -6.99 19.94
N ASP A 88 2.08 -6.53 20.93
CA ASP A 88 2.25 -5.20 21.49
C ASP A 88 3.49 -5.10 22.39
N SER A 89 3.76 -3.91 22.92
CA SER A 89 4.88 -3.67 23.83
C SER A 89 4.82 -4.46 25.14
N ASN A 90 3.65 -5.01 25.49
CA ASN A 90 3.42 -5.83 26.67
C ASN A 90 3.39 -7.34 26.33
N GLY A 91 3.59 -7.72 25.06
CA GLY A 91 3.55 -9.10 24.59
C GLY A 91 2.14 -9.66 24.36
N ASN A 92 1.10 -8.81 24.33
CA ASN A 92 -0.26 -9.25 24.00
C ASN A 92 -0.47 -9.24 22.48
N GLU A 93 -1.28 -10.18 21.99
CA GLU A 93 -1.69 -10.22 20.59
C GLU A 93 -2.70 -9.11 20.28
N THR A 94 -2.47 -8.35 19.21
CA THR A 94 -3.36 -7.29 18.73
C THR A 94 -3.35 -7.25 17.20
N PRO A 95 -4.46 -6.97 16.52
CA PRO A 95 -4.45 -6.80 15.07
C PRO A 95 -3.69 -5.54 14.66
N ILE A 96 -2.90 -5.62 13.60
CA ILE A 96 -2.05 -4.50 13.13
C ILE A 96 -2.86 -3.23 12.83
N ASN A 97 -4.11 -3.35 12.38
CA ASN A 97 -4.95 -2.19 12.10
C ASN A 97 -5.35 -1.40 13.35
N ALA A 98 -5.27 -1.97 14.56
CA ALA A 98 -5.62 -1.27 15.80
C ALA A 98 -4.66 -0.10 16.08
N TYR A 99 -3.41 -0.19 15.63
CA TYR A 99 -2.44 0.92 15.74
C TYR A 99 -2.87 2.13 14.93
N LEU A 100 -3.59 1.92 13.82
CA LEU A 100 -3.94 2.98 12.87
C LEU A 100 -5.26 3.68 13.21
N GLN A 101 -5.95 3.27 14.28
CA GLN A 101 -7.26 3.82 14.67
C GLN A 101 -7.18 5.00 15.64
N SER A 102 -5.99 5.33 16.16
CA SER A 102 -5.85 6.41 17.13
C SER A 102 -4.52 7.15 16.94
N PRO A 103 -4.46 8.45 17.28
CA PRO A 103 -3.22 9.21 17.16
C PRO A 103 -2.12 8.64 18.05
N LYS A 104 -2.44 7.98 19.17
CA LYS A 104 -1.47 7.36 20.08
C LYS A 104 -0.86 6.07 19.50
N GLY A 105 -1.59 5.38 18.63
CA GLY A 105 -1.11 4.15 18.00
C GLY A 105 -0.22 4.40 16.77
N ILE A 106 -0.28 5.61 16.21
CA ILE A 106 0.50 6.09 15.07
C ILE A 106 1.75 6.80 15.57
#